data_AF-A0A2C5YDI8-F1
#
_entry.id   AF-A0A2C5YDI8-F1
#
_cell.length_a   1.000
_cell.length_b   1.000
_cell.length_c   1.000
_cell.angle_alpha   90.00
_cell.angle_beta   90.00
_cell.angle_gamma   90.00
#
_symmetry.space_group_name_H-M   'P 1'
#
loop_
_entity.id
_entity.type
_entity.pdbx_description
1 polymer ?
#
loop_
_entity_poly.entity_id
_entity_poly.type
_entity_poly.pdbx_seq_one_letter_code
_entity_poly.pdbx_strand_id
1 'polypeptide(L)'
;MSAEFWAGYISGAASIILGNPLDLLKVRLQAAQPNVPVKDAGVYLSSAAPRLSTIVTGTAVPILSHGALNAILLVSYKRFEFALNKAWSTREGNLSAVWLAGAVGGLCTWTVSAPTEIIKCRAQASSPTISSWAIARQIWTTFGLPGLYIGGSVTALRDCIGYGFYFWSYELANSHWPWPSTTTPRDSSRAVLCGGLAGIVAWASVFPLDVIKTRVQTQVWHPSRKRIGALRVAIETLKKEGTRAFFQGLTICSIRAFVVNAVHWVIYERILYIL
;
A
#
# COMPACT_ATOMS: atom_id res chain seq x y z
N MET A 1 -7.42 -24.39 7.91
CA MET A 1 -7.64 -23.78 6.59
C MET A 1 -8.77 -22.75 6.58
N SER A 2 -10.00 -23.05 7.03
CA SER A 2 -11.09 -22.05 7.05
C SER A 2 -10.91 -20.95 8.11
N ALA A 3 -10.49 -21.30 9.32
CA ALA A 3 -10.25 -20.34 10.41
C ALA A 3 -9.14 -19.33 10.06
N GLU A 4 -8.02 -19.79 9.51
CA GLU A 4 -6.91 -18.93 9.05
C GLU A 4 -7.33 -17.99 7.91
N PHE A 5 -8.19 -18.46 7.00
CA PHE A 5 -8.75 -17.61 5.94
C PHE A 5 -9.64 -16.50 6.51
N TRP A 6 -10.58 -16.84 7.39
CA TRP A 6 -11.49 -15.86 7.99
C TRP A 6 -10.76 -14.89 8.91
N ALA A 7 -9.81 -15.37 9.70
CA ALA A 7 -8.93 -14.53 10.52
C ALA A 7 -8.18 -13.51 9.66
N GLY A 8 -7.55 -13.96 8.56
CA GLY A 8 -6.83 -13.07 7.64
C GLY A 8 -7.73 -12.08 6.90
N TYR A 9 -8.94 -12.49 6.52
CA TYR A 9 -9.87 -11.62 5.81
C TYR A 9 -10.42 -10.52 6.73
N ILE A 10 -10.87 -10.87 7.93
CA ILE A 10 -11.45 -9.92 8.88
C ILE A 10 -10.37 -8.98 9.44
N SER A 11 -9.18 -9.49 9.77
CA SER A 11 -8.07 -8.64 10.22
C SER A 11 -7.65 -7.66 9.12
N GLY A 12 -7.59 -8.11 7.87
CA GLY A 12 -7.33 -7.27 6.71
C GLY A 12 -8.37 -6.17 6.51
N ALA A 13 -9.67 -6.51 6.62
CA ALA A 13 -10.75 -5.54 6.51
C ALA A 13 -10.67 -4.46 7.60
N ALA A 14 -10.43 -4.86 8.85
CA ALA A 14 -10.28 -3.93 9.98
C ALA A 14 -9.07 -2.99 9.81
N SER A 15 -7.93 -3.53 9.36
CA SER A 15 -6.73 -2.75 9.04
C SER A 15 -6.95 -1.71 7.95
N ILE A 16 -7.72 -2.04 6.91
CA ILE A 16 -8.09 -1.09 5.84
C ILE A 16 -8.95 0.05 6.39
N ILE A 17 -9.94 -0.26 7.23
CA ILE A 17 -10.83 0.74 7.84
C ILE A 17 -10.01 1.69 8.73
N LEU A 18 -9.12 1.15 9.55
CA LEU A 18 -8.29 1.93 10.46
C LEU A 18 -7.22 2.77 9.75
N GLY A 19 -6.70 2.29 8.60
CA GLY A 19 -5.72 3.01 7.80
C GLY A 19 -6.32 4.18 6.99
N ASN A 20 -7.62 4.15 6.68
CA ASN A 20 -8.25 5.11 5.77
C ASN A 20 -8.17 6.58 6.25
N PRO A 21 -8.37 6.94 7.53
CA PRO A 21 -8.20 8.31 8.01
C PRO A 21 -6.77 8.83 7.81
N LEU A 22 -5.76 7.99 8.05
CA LEU A 22 -4.36 8.34 7.88
C LEU A 22 -3.98 8.46 6.40
N ASP A 23 -4.61 7.68 5.50
CA ASP A 23 -4.46 7.82 4.05
C ASP A 23 -5.02 9.17 3.56
N LEU A 24 -6.17 9.60 4.08
CA LEU A 24 -6.74 10.91 3.76
C LEU A 24 -5.83 12.05 4.22
N LEU A 25 -5.23 11.94 5.41
CA LEU A 25 -4.28 12.92 5.92
C LEU A 25 -3.01 12.98 5.06
N LYS A 26 -2.48 11.82 4.65
CA LYS A 26 -1.34 11.74 3.74
C LYS A 26 -1.63 12.47 2.43
N VAL A 27 -2.75 12.16 1.78
CA VAL A 27 -3.12 12.77 0.49
C VAL A 27 -3.24 14.28 0.64
N ARG A 28 -3.84 14.77 1.73
CA ARG A 28 -3.97 16.22 1.99
C ARG A 28 -2.62 16.90 2.23
N LEU A 29 -1.73 16.28 3.00
CA LEU A 29 -0.37 16.82 3.23
C LEU A 29 0.49 16.81 1.97
N GLN A 30 0.34 15.78 1.13
CA GLN A 30 1.07 15.70 -0.15
C GLN A 30 0.44 16.58 -1.25
N ALA A 31 -0.83 16.97 -1.11
CA ALA A 31 -1.52 17.91 -1.98
C ALA A 31 -1.38 19.38 -1.53
N ALA A 32 -1.08 19.63 -0.25
CA ALA A 32 -0.84 20.98 0.25
C ALA A 32 0.39 21.59 -0.43
N GLN A 33 0.24 22.81 -0.93
CA GLN A 33 1.32 23.54 -1.59
C GLN A 33 2.50 23.81 -0.62
N PRO A 34 3.74 24.01 -1.13
CA PRO A 34 4.97 24.09 -0.31
C PRO A 34 5.00 25.16 0.80
N ASN A 35 4.02 26.07 0.85
CA ASN A 35 4.03 27.26 1.72
C ASN A 35 3.00 27.24 2.85
N VAL A 36 2.32 26.12 3.14
CA VAL A 36 1.42 26.07 4.32
C VAL A 36 2.20 25.62 5.55
N PRO A 37 2.31 26.45 6.61
CA PRO A 37 3.00 26.08 7.84
C PRO A 37 2.35 24.84 8.47
N VAL A 38 3.17 23.89 8.94
CA VAL A 38 2.74 22.65 9.63
C VAL A 38 1.80 22.93 10.83
N LYS A 39 1.86 24.14 11.38
CA LYS A 39 1.04 24.61 12.51
C LYS A 39 -0.44 24.80 12.12
N ASP A 40 -0.74 25.12 10.87
CA ASP A 40 -2.12 25.29 10.37
C ASP A 40 -2.76 23.97 9.95
N ALA A 41 -1.96 22.91 9.71
CA ALA A 41 -2.48 21.56 9.45
C ALA A 41 -3.32 21.03 10.63
N GLY A 42 -3.00 21.44 11.87
CA GLY A 42 -3.78 21.14 13.08
C GLY A 42 -5.19 21.76 13.10
N VAL A 43 -5.38 22.90 12.44
CA VAL A 43 -6.68 23.60 12.35
C VAL A 43 -7.54 23.04 11.21
N TYR A 44 -6.92 22.50 10.15
CA TYR A 44 -7.61 21.69 9.14
C TYR A 44 -7.98 20.28 9.64
N LEU A 45 -7.21 19.75 10.60
CA LEU A 45 -7.49 18.49 11.31
C LEU A 45 -8.73 18.59 12.20
N SER A 46 -8.96 19.73 12.85
CA SER A 46 -10.11 19.94 13.76
C SER A 46 -11.40 20.32 13.03
N SER A 47 -11.33 20.99 11.88
CA SER A 47 -12.50 21.36 11.07
C SER A 47 -13.04 20.22 10.19
N ALA A 48 -12.34 19.09 10.14
CA ALA A 48 -12.69 17.95 9.30
C ALA A 48 -12.90 16.67 10.13
N ALA A 49 -13.75 16.69 11.15
CA ALA A 49 -14.34 15.46 11.66
C ALA A 49 -15.06 14.76 10.48
N PRO A 50 -14.49 13.70 9.89
CA PRO A 50 -15.10 13.09 8.71
C PRO A 50 -16.40 12.44 9.18
N ARG A 51 -17.52 12.69 8.50
CA ARG A 51 -18.71 11.85 8.69
C ARG A 51 -18.29 10.39 8.52
N LEU A 52 -18.79 9.50 9.37
CA LEU A 52 -18.57 8.05 9.28
C LEU A 52 -18.81 7.51 7.85
N SER A 53 -19.76 8.10 7.11
CA SER A 53 -19.98 7.80 5.70
C SER A 53 -18.75 8.04 4.82
N THR A 54 -17.98 9.11 5.04
CA THR A 54 -16.74 9.41 4.31
C THR A 54 -15.63 8.40 4.62
N ILE A 55 -15.62 7.82 5.82
CA ILE A 55 -14.66 6.77 6.24
C ILE A 55 -14.96 5.43 5.55
N VAL A 56 -16.24 5.16 5.25
CA VAL A 56 -16.69 3.93 4.57
C VAL A 56 -16.70 4.08 3.04
N THR A 57 -16.82 5.32 2.53
CA THR A 57 -16.89 5.57 1.08
C THR A 57 -15.53 5.30 0.44
N GLY A 58 -15.44 4.25 -0.38
CA GLY A 58 -14.22 3.83 -1.09
C GLY A 58 -13.38 2.75 -0.39
N THR A 59 -13.79 2.25 0.77
CA THR A 59 -13.13 1.08 1.43
C THR A 59 -13.74 -0.26 1.02
N ALA A 60 -14.98 -0.25 0.52
CA ALA A 60 -15.70 -1.47 0.13
C ALA A 60 -14.97 -2.30 -0.95
N VAL A 61 -14.47 -1.65 -2.01
CA VAL A 61 -13.75 -2.34 -3.10
C VAL A 61 -12.43 -2.96 -2.60
N PRO A 62 -11.55 -2.24 -1.87
CA PRO A 62 -10.39 -2.82 -1.22
C PRO A 62 -10.70 -4.02 -0.33
N ILE A 63 -11.72 -3.93 0.52
CA ILE A 63 -12.09 -5.01 1.45
C ILE A 63 -12.50 -6.27 0.67
N LEU A 64 -13.37 -6.13 -0.33
CA LEU A 64 -13.81 -7.25 -1.18
C LEU A 64 -12.65 -7.91 -1.92
N SER A 65 -11.71 -7.11 -2.42
CA SER A 65 -10.55 -7.62 -3.15
C SER A 65 -9.44 -8.18 -2.26
N HIS A 66 -9.47 -7.92 -0.95
CA HIS A 66 -8.34 -8.16 -0.07
C HIS A 66 -7.96 -9.64 0.04
N GLY A 67 -8.95 -10.53 0.16
CA GLY A 67 -8.71 -11.97 0.21
C GLY A 67 -8.04 -12.50 -1.05
N ALA A 68 -8.49 -12.04 -2.22
CA ALA A 68 -7.90 -12.42 -3.51
C ALA A 68 -6.46 -11.88 -3.65
N LEU A 69 -6.22 -10.62 -3.27
CA LEU A 69 -4.89 -10.00 -3.32
C LEU A 69 -3.89 -10.73 -2.43
N ASN A 70 -4.24 -11.03 -1.18
CA ASN A 70 -3.34 -11.74 -0.27
C ASN A 70 -3.09 -13.18 -0.72
N ALA A 71 -4.11 -13.87 -1.24
CA ALA A 71 -3.94 -15.22 -1.77
C ALA A 71 -2.98 -15.24 -2.96
N ILE A 72 -3.18 -14.35 -3.94
CA ILE A 72 -2.29 -14.24 -5.10
C ILE A 72 -0.87 -13.89 -4.65
N LEU A 73 -0.71 -12.96 -3.71
CA LEU A 73 0.60 -12.56 -3.19
C LEU A 73 1.35 -13.74 -2.60
N LEU A 74 0.72 -14.43 -1.62
CA LEU A 74 1.38 -15.49 -0.86
C LEU A 74 1.65 -16.73 -1.71
N VAL A 75 0.72 -17.11 -2.59
CA VAL A 75 0.91 -18.25 -3.49
C VAL A 75 2.03 -17.97 -4.48
N SER A 76 2.01 -16.80 -5.11
CA SER A 76 3.05 -16.41 -6.07
C SER A 76 4.41 -16.33 -5.37
N TYR A 77 4.48 -15.59 -4.25
CA TYR A 77 5.68 -15.49 -3.43
C TYR A 77 6.29 -16.85 -3.11
N LYS A 78 5.53 -17.77 -2.50
CA LYS A 78 6.05 -19.09 -2.10
C LYS A 78 6.51 -19.94 -3.29
N ARG A 79 5.78 -19.89 -4.41
CA ARG A 79 6.14 -20.64 -5.62
C ARG A 79 7.42 -20.10 -6.26
N PHE A 80 7.56 -18.79 -6.36
CA PHE A 80 8.74 -18.15 -6.93
C PHE A 80 9.95 -18.27 -6.01
N GLU A 81 9.78 -18.12 -4.70
CA GLU A 81 10.86 -18.32 -3.73
C GLU A 81 11.41 -19.75 -3.82
N PHE A 82 10.55 -20.76 -3.82
CA PHE A 82 10.94 -22.15 -3.98
C PHE A 82 11.68 -22.40 -5.30
N ALA A 83 11.17 -21.85 -6.40
CA ALA A 83 11.78 -21.99 -7.73
C ALA A 83 13.17 -21.34 -7.80
N LEU A 84 13.32 -20.13 -7.23
CA LEU A 84 14.60 -19.40 -7.19
C LEU A 84 15.62 -20.10 -6.30
N ASN A 85 15.22 -20.55 -5.11
CA ASN A 85 16.11 -21.29 -4.20
C ASN A 85 16.59 -22.61 -4.84
N LYS A 86 15.70 -23.31 -5.56
CA LYS A 86 16.06 -24.51 -6.32
C LYS A 86 17.01 -24.18 -7.48
N ALA A 87 16.76 -23.10 -8.23
CA ALA A 87 17.56 -22.71 -9.39
C ALA A 87 18.97 -22.25 -8.99
N TRP A 88 19.10 -21.54 -7.86
CA TRP A 88 20.37 -21.00 -7.38
C TRP A 88 21.09 -21.88 -6.36
N SER A 89 20.52 -23.03 -6.03
CA SER A 89 21.05 -23.92 -4.97
C SER A 89 21.30 -23.19 -3.66
N THR A 90 20.45 -22.22 -3.33
CA THR A 90 20.52 -21.42 -2.11
C THR A 90 19.65 -22.03 -1.01
N ARG A 91 19.98 -21.72 0.25
CA ARG A 91 19.16 -22.09 1.40
C ARG A 91 17.85 -21.30 1.40
N GLU A 92 16.81 -21.88 2.01
CA GLU A 92 15.59 -21.14 2.35
C GLU A 92 15.94 -19.88 3.15
N GLY A 93 15.25 -18.77 2.87
CA GLY A 93 15.56 -17.47 3.47
C GLY A 93 16.69 -16.68 2.78
N ASN A 94 17.13 -17.05 1.58
CA ASN A 94 18.07 -16.22 0.83
C ASN A 94 17.45 -14.86 0.49
N LEU A 95 18.05 -13.78 1.01
CA LEU A 95 17.56 -12.41 0.87
C LEU A 95 17.28 -11.98 -0.59
N SER A 96 18.13 -12.37 -1.54
CA SER A 96 17.95 -12.00 -2.96
C SER A 96 16.79 -12.76 -3.61
N ALA A 97 16.63 -14.05 -3.28
CA ALA A 97 15.50 -14.86 -3.73
C ALA A 97 14.19 -14.36 -3.13
N VAL A 98 14.18 -14.01 -1.84
CA VAL A 98 13.02 -13.45 -1.13
C VAL A 98 12.60 -12.11 -1.72
N TRP A 99 13.55 -11.20 -2.01
CA TRP A 99 13.24 -9.92 -2.61
C TRP A 99 12.62 -10.07 -4.01
N LEU A 100 13.19 -10.93 -4.85
CA LEU A 100 12.65 -11.19 -6.20
C LEU A 100 11.31 -11.90 -6.17
N ALA A 101 11.14 -12.90 -5.30
CA ALA A 101 9.87 -13.57 -5.10
C ALA A 101 8.79 -12.59 -4.62
N GLY A 102 9.15 -11.67 -3.73
CA GLY A 102 8.27 -10.58 -3.29
C GLY A 102 7.90 -9.63 -4.42
N ALA A 103 8.88 -9.23 -5.25
CA ALA A 103 8.63 -8.35 -6.40
C ALA A 103 7.72 -9.00 -7.45
N VAL A 104 7.93 -10.28 -7.76
CA VAL A 104 7.06 -11.03 -8.67
C VAL A 104 5.68 -11.24 -8.05
N GLY A 105 5.60 -11.51 -6.74
CA GLY A 105 4.34 -11.53 -6.01
C GLY A 105 3.55 -10.22 -6.17
N GLY A 106 4.22 -9.08 -6.09
CA GLY A 106 3.65 -7.76 -6.35
C GLY A 106 3.15 -7.57 -7.79
N LEU A 107 3.85 -8.11 -8.79
CA LEU A 107 3.35 -8.11 -10.18
C LEU A 107 2.12 -9.00 -10.36
N CYS A 108 2.08 -10.14 -9.68
CA CYS A 108 0.92 -11.02 -9.77
C CYS A 108 -0.30 -10.35 -9.13
N THR A 109 -0.15 -9.69 -7.98
CA THR A 109 -1.27 -8.98 -7.32
C THR A 109 -1.74 -7.76 -8.11
N TRP A 110 -0.85 -7.11 -8.87
CA TRP A 110 -1.19 -5.98 -9.73
C TRP A 110 -2.36 -6.27 -10.69
N THR A 111 -2.50 -7.52 -11.15
CA THR A 111 -3.62 -7.95 -12.04
C THR A 111 -5.00 -7.70 -11.43
N VAL A 112 -5.14 -7.85 -10.11
CA VAL A 112 -6.38 -7.60 -9.38
C VAL A 112 -6.37 -6.21 -8.73
N SER A 113 -5.19 -5.74 -8.31
CA SER A 113 -5.03 -4.45 -7.64
C SER A 113 -5.32 -3.27 -8.58
N ALA A 114 -4.78 -3.26 -9.80
CA ALA A 114 -4.95 -2.16 -10.76
C ALA A 114 -6.43 -1.79 -11.05
N PRO A 115 -7.33 -2.73 -11.40
CA PRO A 115 -8.74 -2.40 -11.63
C PRO A 115 -9.42 -1.91 -10.35
N THR A 116 -9.07 -2.46 -9.19
CA THR A 116 -9.68 -2.04 -7.91
C THR A 116 -9.23 -0.64 -7.49
N GLU A 117 -7.95 -0.30 -7.70
CA GLU A 117 -7.38 1.01 -7.42
C GLU A 117 -8.00 2.10 -8.29
N ILE A 118 -8.13 1.88 -9.60
CA ILE A 118 -8.69 2.91 -10.50
C ILE A 118 -10.15 3.21 -10.18
N ILE A 119 -10.95 2.18 -9.85
CA ILE A 119 -12.34 2.35 -9.41
C ILE A 119 -12.39 3.12 -8.10
N LYS A 120 -11.55 2.76 -7.12
CA LYS A 120 -11.45 3.46 -5.83
C LYS A 120 -11.09 4.93 -6.01
N CYS A 121 -10.04 5.23 -6.77
CA CYS A 121 -9.59 6.60 -7.00
C CYS A 121 -10.66 7.45 -7.68
N ARG A 122 -11.38 6.90 -8.67
CA ARG A 122 -12.49 7.62 -9.31
C ARG A 122 -13.67 7.81 -8.38
N ALA A 123 -14.05 6.79 -7.60
CA ALA A 123 -15.13 6.88 -6.62
C ALA A 123 -14.85 7.96 -5.56
N GLN A 124 -13.60 8.08 -5.11
CA GLN A 124 -13.17 9.10 -4.15
C GLN A 124 -13.08 10.52 -4.74
N ALA A 125 -12.86 10.64 -6.06
CA ALA A 125 -12.77 11.92 -6.75
C ALA A 125 -14.14 12.48 -7.21
N SER A 126 -15.17 11.64 -7.32
CA SER A 126 -16.50 12.08 -7.76
C SER A 126 -17.32 12.74 -6.64
N SER A 127 -17.86 13.93 -6.93
CA SER A 127 -18.87 14.62 -6.12
C SER A 127 -20.02 15.05 -7.05
N PRO A 128 -21.25 14.51 -6.90
CA PRO A 128 -21.73 13.59 -5.87
C PRO A 128 -21.09 12.19 -5.95
N THR A 129 -21.17 11.42 -4.86
CA THR A 129 -20.60 10.07 -4.77
C THR A 129 -21.28 9.12 -5.75
N ILE A 130 -20.51 8.60 -6.71
CA ILE A 130 -20.99 7.62 -7.70
C ILE A 130 -20.69 6.21 -7.18
N SER A 131 -21.60 5.26 -7.42
CA SER A 131 -21.38 3.85 -7.08
C SER A 131 -20.15 3.27 -7.81
N SER A 132 -19.34 2.50 -7.09
CA SER A 132 -18.17 1.78 -7.62
C SER A 132 -18.52 0.91 -8.84
N TRP A 133 -19.73 0.32 -8.85
CA TRP A 133 -20.21 -0.48 -9.98
C TRP A 133 -20.51 0.36 -11.21
N ALA A 134 -21.10 1.54 -11.03
CA ALA A 134 -21.39 2.45 -12.14
C ALA A 134 -20.09 2.95 -12.78
N ILE A 135 -19.06 3.25 -11.98
CA ILE A 135 -17.73 3.62 -12.46
C ILE A 135 -17.06 2.46 -13.20
N ALA A 136 -17.11 1.25 -12.65
CA ALA A 136 -16.56 0.06 -13.29
C ALA A 136 -17.22 -0.21 -14.65
N ARG A 137 -18.56 -0.16 -14.69
CA ARG A 137 -19.35 -0.31 -15.92
C ARG A 137 -19.00 0.77 -16.94
N GLN A 138 -18.90 2.03 -16.51
CA GLN A 138 -18.53 3.13 -17.40
C GLN A 138 -17.14 2.97 -18.01
N ILE A 139 -16.14 2.56 -17.22
CA ILE A 139 -14.79 2.29 -17.75
C ILE A 139 -14.86 1.16 -18.77
N TRP A 140 -15.54 0.08 -18.42
CA TRP A 140 -15.66 -1.09 -19.29
C TRP A 140 -16.32 -0.75 -20.62
N THR A 141 -17.44 -0.02 -20.62
CA THR A 141 -18.15 0.33 -21.85
C THR A 141 -17.40 1.34 -22.71
N THR A 142 -16.56 2.20 -22.11
CA THR A 142 -15.88 3.28 -22.84
C THR A 142 -14.52 2.88 -23.37
N PHE A 143 -13.74 2.14 -22.58
CA PHE A 143 -12.32 1.85 -22.86
C PHE A 143 -12.00 0.35 -22.83
N GLY A 144 -12.97 -0.51 -22.50
CA GLY A 144 -12.77 -1.96 -22.39
C GLY A 144 -11.75 -2.35 -21.31
N LEU A 145 -11.13 -3.51 -21.52
CA LEU A 145 -10.09 -4.06 -20.65
C LEU A 145 -8.88 -3.12 -20.46
N PRO A 146 -8.30 -2.50 -21.51
CA PRO A 146 -7.17 -1.57 -21.34
C PRO A 146 -7.51 -0.39 -20.42
N GLY A 147 -8.78 0.03 -20.40
CA GLY A 147 -9.29 1.10 -19.54
C GLY A 147 -9.09 0.86 -18.05
N LEU A 148 -9.18 -0.40 -17.61
CA LEU A 148 -9.01 -0.80 -16.21
C LEU A 148 -7.54 -0.77 -15.75
N TYR A 149 -6.60 -0.78 -16.69
CA TYR A 149 -5.15 -0.79 -16.41
C TYR A 149 -4.47 0.54 -16.77
N ILE A 150 -5.24 1.60 -17.01
CA ILE A 150 -4.69 2.94 -17.26
C ILE A 150 -3.92 3.42 -16.02
N GLY A 151 -2.63 3.72 -16.19
CA GLY A 151 -1.73 4.08 -15.09
C GLY A 151 -1.19 2.88 -14.31
N GLY A 152 -1.52 1.66 -14.75
CA GLY A 152 -1.14 0.42 -14.10
C GLY A 152 0.37 0.19 -14.02
N SER A 153 1.17 0.69 -14.97
CA SER A 153 2.63 0.51 -14.95
C SER A 153 3.31 1.15 -13.73
N VAL A 154 2.82 2.30 -13.26
CA VAL A 154 3.36 2.96 -12.07
C VAL A 154 2.96 2.22 -10.80
N THR A 155 1.72 1.73 -10.74
CA THR A 155 1.25 0.87 -9.64
C THR A 155 2.01 -0.46 -9.63
N ALA A 156 2.25 -1.09 -10.78
CA ALA A 156 3.04 -2.31 -10.89
C ALA A 156 4.45 -2.11 -10.36
N LEU A 157 5.14 -1.03 -10.79
CA LEU A 157 6.49 -0.71 -10.31
C LEU A 157 6.53 -0.46 -8.79
N ARG A 158 5.55 0.28 -8.27
CA ARG A 158 5.39 0.51 -6.82
C ARG A 158 5.21 -0.81 -6.08
N ASP A 159 4.33 -1.68 -6.58
CA ASP A 159 4.00 -2.95 -5.92
C ASP A 159 5.19 -3.91 -5.96
N CYS A 160 5.92 -4.00 -7.08
CA CYS A 160 7.18 -4.75 -7.16
C CYS A 160 8.16 -4.35 -6.07
N ILE A 161 8.48 -3.05 -6.00
CA ILE A 161 9.52 -2.53 -5.11
C ILE A 161 9.05 -2.68 -3.66
N GLY A 162 7.80 -2.29 -3.39
CA GLY A 162 7.21 -2.33 -2.06
C GLY A 162 7.17 -3.74 -1.49
N TYR A 163 6.61 -4.71 -2.23
CA TYR A 163 6.53 -6.09 -1.76
C TYR A 163 7.90 -6.78 -1.71
N GLY A 164 8.82 -6.48 -2.64
CA GLY A 164 10.19 -6.97 -2.57
C GLY A 164 10.90 -6.55 -1.28
N PHE A 165 10.88 -5.25 -0.95
CA PHE A 165 11.47 -4.75 0.29
C PHE A 165 10.71 -5.16 1.55
N TYR A 166 9.40 -5.38 1.46
CA TYR A 166 8.60 -5.91 2.57
C TYR A 166 9.09 -7.30 2.97
N PHE A 167 9.09 -8.26 2.04
CA PHE A 167 9.51 -9.64 2.34
C PHE A 167 11.00 -9.71 2.68
N TRP A 168 11.85 -8.94 1.99
CA TRP A 168 13.29 -8.87 2.30
C TRP A 168 13.55 -8.38 3.74
N SER A 169 12.90 -7.29 4.14
CA SER A 169 13.06 -6.74 5.49
C SER A 169 12.47 -7.66 6.56
N TYR A 170 11.34 -8.31 6.26
CA TYR A 170 10.73 -9.30 7.14
C TYR A 170 11.68 -10.49 7.39
N GLU A 171 12.30 -11.03 6.34
CA GLU A 171 13.26 -12.12 6.44
C GLU A 171 14.55 -11.70 7.15
N LEU A 172 15.04 -10.49 6.86
CA LEU A 172 16.21 -9.93 7.54
C LEU A 172 15.96 -9.77 9.05
N ALA A 173 14.81 -9.22 9.44
CA ALA A 173 14.42 -9.08 10.84
C ALA A 173 14.23 -10.44 11.52
N ASN A 174 13.69 -11.44 10.81
CA ASN A 174 13.55 -12.78 11.35
C ASN A 174 14.88 -13.52 11.53
N SER A 175 15.84 -13.32 10.63
CA SER A 175 17.11 -14.05 10.63
C SER A 175 18.15 -13.44 11.57
N HIS A 176 18.19 -12.11 11.70
CA HIS A 176 19.27 -11.42 12.44
C HIS A 176 18.86 -10.96 13.85
N TRP A 177 17.57 -10.84 14.15
CA TRP A 177 17.15 -10.41 15.47
C TRP A 177 17.21 -11.58 16.47
N PRO A 178 17.85 -11.41 17.64
CA PRO A 178 17.96 -12.46 18.65
C PRO A 178 16.61 -12.62 19.36
N TRP A 179 15.78 -13.53 18.83
CA TRP A 179 14.52 -13.91 19.45
C TRP A 179 14.76 -14.83 20.66
N PRO A 180 14.08 -14.61 21.80
CA PRO A 180 14.13 -15.54 22.92
C PRO A 180 13.79 -16.97 22.48
N SER A 181 14.43 -17.98 23.06
CA SER A 181 14.22 -19.39 22.70
C SER A 181 12.79 -19.89 22.96
N THR A 182 12.03 -19.16 23.78
CA THR A 182 10.60 -19.39 24.04
C THR A 182 9.70 -18.86 22.92
N THR A 183 10.26 -18.05 22.01
CA THR A 183 9.51 -17.40 20.95
C THR A 183 9.38 -18.32 19.74
N THR A 184 8.18 -18.88 19.55
CA THR A 184 7.89 -19.69 18.38
C THR A 184 7.85 -18.81 17.12
N PRO A 185 8.05 -19.37 15.91
CA PRO A 185 7.82 -18.63 14.66
C PRO A 185 6.41 -18.06 14.50
N ARG A 186 5.46 -18.54 15.34
CA ARG A 186 4.06 -18.11 15.39
C ARG A 186 3.79 -17.10 16.52
N ASP A 187 4.83 -16.65 17.23
CA ASP A 187 4.68 -15.66 18.28
C ASP A 187 4.25 -14.30 17.72
N SER A 188 3.14 -13.84 18.27
CA SER A 188 2.48 -12.57 17.99
C SER A 188 3.42 -11.37 18.02
N SER A 189 4.26 -11.29 19.04
CA SER A 189 5.18 -10.17 19.27
C SER A 189 6.25 -10.10 18.18
N ARG A 190 6.76 -11.25 17.75
CA ARG A 190 7.72 -11.37 16.65
C ARG A 190 7.09 -10.96 15.32
N ALA A 191 5.90 -11.50 15.02
CA ALA A 191 5.19 -11.19 13.80
C ALA A 191 4.83 -9.69 13.69
N VAL A 192 4.39 -9.08 14.79
CA VAL A 192 4.07 -7.65 14.89
C VAL A 192 5.31 -6.79 14.66
N LEU A 193 6.43 -7.08 15.33
CA LEU A 193 7.65 -6.27 15.23
C LEU A 193 8.30 -6.42 13.84
N CYS A 194 8.50 -7.65 13.37
CA CYS A 194 9.04 -7.91 12.04
C CYS A 194 8.14 -7.34 10.95
N GLY A 195 6.82 -7.55 11.04
CA GLY A 195 5.85 -7.02 10.09
C GLY A 195 5.76 -5.50 10.12
N GLY A 196 5.84 -4.87 11.29
CA GLY A 196 5.86 -3.42 11.47
C GLY A 196 7.09 -2.78 10.84
N LEU A 197 8.28 -3.30 11.15
CA LEU A 197 9.55 -2.84 10.57
C LEU A 197 9.60 -3.08 9.05
N ALA A 198 9.16 -4.25 8.59
CA ALA A 198 9.03 -4.56 7.17
C ALA A 198 8.10 -3.56 6.46
N GLY A 199 7.00 -3.19 7.10
CA GLY A 199 6.09 -2.16 6.61
C GLY A 199 6.77 -0.80 6.46
N ILE A 200 7.56 -0.37 7.45
CA ILE A 200 8.30 0.91 7.40
C ILE A 200 9.32 0.90 6.26
N VAL A 201 10.11 -0.18 6.12
CA VAL A 201 11.12 -0.31 5.06
C VAL A 201 10.47 -0.35 3.68
N ALA A 202 9.38 -1.11 3.52
CA ALA A 202 8.60 -1.14 2.30
C ALA A 202 8.13 0.26 1.93
N TRP A 203 7.49 0.98 2.87
CA TRP A 203 7.03 2.35 2.66
C TRP A 203 8.16 3.31 2.31
N ALA A 204 9.30 3.24 3.00
CA ALA A 204 10.46 4.07 2.72
C ALA A 204 11.01 3.85 1.30
N SER A 205 11.01 2.61 0.82
CA SER A 205 11.50 2.26 -0.52
C SER A 205 10.62 2.81 -1.65
N VAL A 206 9.30 2.80 -1.48
CA VAL A 206 8.35 3.30 -2.50
C VAL A 206 8.01 4.77 -2.34
N PHE A 207 8.40 5.39 -1.23
CA PHE A 207 8.00 6.76 -0.90
C PHE A 207 8.35 7.80 -1.98
N PRO A 208 9.54 7.77 -2.61
CA PRO A 208 9.85 8.69 -3.70
C PRO A 208 8.90 8.57 -4.88
N LEU A 209 8.52 7.34 -5.26
CA LEU A 209 7.57 7.09 -6.34
C LEU A 209 6.17 7.57 -5.97
N ASP A 210 5.79 7.40 -4.71
CA ASP A 210 4.51 7.87 -4.20
C ASP A 210 4.40 9.39 -4.20
N VAL A 211 5.46 10.12 -3.82
CA VAL A 211 5.50 11.59 -3.90
C VAL A 211 5.36 12.05 -5.36
N ILE A 212 6.06 11.41 -6.30
CA ILE A 212 5.97 11.74 -7.73
C ILE A 212 4.55 11.47 -8.24
N LYS A 213 3.95 10.32 -7.90
CA LYS A 213 2.57 9.96 -8.26
C LYS A 213 1.59 11.01 -7.76
N THR A 214 1.67 11.37 -6.48
CA THR A 214 0.77 12.37 -5.89
C THR A 214 0.92 13.72 -6.58
N ARG A 215 2.15 14.20 -6.81
CA ARG A 215 2.39 15.49 -7.49
C ARG A 215 1.93 15.51 -8.95
N VAL A 216 2.03 14.40 -9.67
CA VAL A 216 1.48 14.28 -11.03
C VAL A 216 -0.05 14.33 -11.01
N GLN A 217 -0.67 13.69 -10.02
CA GLN A 217 -2.14 13.64 -9.89
C GLN A 217 -2.75 14.95 -9.37
N THR A 218 -2.02 15.73 -8.57
CA THR A 218 -2.48 17.01 -7.99
C THR A 218 -2.18 18.23 -8.88
N GLN A 219 -1.66 18.04 -10.09
CA GLN A 219 -1.45 19.15 -11.03
C GLN A 219 -2.76 19.89 -11.32
N VAL A 220 -2.73 21.21 -11.14
CA VAL A 220 -3.85 22.10 -11.47
C VAL A 220 -4.15 22.00 -12.96
N TRP A 221 -5.40 21.69 -13.29
CA TRP A 221 -5.86 21.60 -14.67
C TRP A 221 -5.92 23.00 -15.29
N HIS A 222 -5.04 23.26 -16.27
CA HIS A 222 -5.10 24.45 -17.10
C HIS A 222 -5.37 24.07 -18.56
N PRO A 223 -6.43 24.62 -19.21
CA PRO A 223 -6.78 24.29 -20.60
C PRO A 223 -5.64 24.50 -21.60
N SER A 224 -4.72 25.42 -21.31
CA SER A 224 -3.66 25.85 -22.22
C SER A 224 -2.29 25.22 -21.92
N ARG A 225 -2.15 24.37 -20.90
CA ARG A 225 -0.85 23.75 -20.53
C ARG A 225 -0.93 22.23 -20.58
N LYS A 226 -0.04 21.62 -21.37
CA LYS A 226 0.15 20.16 -21.38
C LYS A 226 0.60 19.68 -20.00
N ARG A 227 0.03 18.57 -19.55
CA ARG A 227 0.42 17.88 -18.30
C ARG A 227 1.90 17.56 -18.30
N ILE A 228 2.53 17.75 -17.14
CA ILE A 228 3.94 17.43 -16.93
C ILE A 228 4.04 15.94 -16.61
N GLY A 229 4.82 15.19 -17.39
CA GLY A 229 5.05 13.76 -17.15
C GLY A 229 5.83 13.50 -15.86
N ALA A 230 5.70 12.28 -15.31
CA ALA A 230 6.29 11.89 -14.03
C ALA A 230 7.80 12.16 -13.92
N LEU A 231 8.57 11.87 -14.98
CA LEU A 231 10.01 12.13 -15.02
C LEU A 231 10.34 13.61 -14.88
N ARG A 232 9.57 14.48 -15.55
CA ARG A 232 9.78 15.92 -15.50
C ARG A 232 9.36 16.50 -14.15
N VAL A 233 8.30 15.97 -13.54
CA VAL A 233 7.94 16.30 -12.14
C VAL A 233 9.05 15.90 -11.16
N ALA A 234 9.64 14.71 -11.34
CA ALA A 234 10.75 14.24 -10.51
C ALA A 234 11.98 15.17 -10.63
N ILE A 235 12.39 15.49 -11.86
CA ILE A 235 13.51 16.39 -12.12
C ILE A 235 13.25 17.79 -11.56
N GLU A 236 12.05 18.35 -11.78
CA GLU A 236 11.71 19.68 -11.27
C GLU A 236 11.64 19.71 -9.74
N THR A 237 11.11 18.66 -9.11
CA THR A 237 11.08 18.53 -7.65
C THR A 237 12.49 18.47 -7.08
N LEU A 238 13.35 17.65 -7.68
CA LEU A 238 14.75 17.55 -7.26
C LEU A 238 15.50 18.89 -7.42
N LYS A 239 15.26 19.62 -8.52
CA LYS A 239 15.89 20.92 -8.77
C LYS A 239 15.39 22.03 -7.86
N LYS A 240 14.09 22.07 -7.56
CA LYS A 240 13.46 23.17 -6.79
C LYS A 240 13.51 22.96 -5.28
N GLU A 241 13.34 21.72 -4.83
CA GLU A 241 13.11 21.40 -3.41
C GLU A 241 14.14 20.40 -2.85
N GLY A 242 15.00 19.84 -3.70
CA GLY A 242 16.04 18.89 -3.31
C GLY A 242 15.52 17.49 -2.99
N THR A 243 16.40 16.64 -2.46
CA THR A 243 16.10 15.24 -2.15
C THR A 243 15.14 15.07 -0.96
N ARG A 244 15.08 16.04 -0.04
CA ARG A 244 14.20 16.00 1.14
C ARG A 244 12.71 16.02 0.78
N ALA A 245 12.34 16.65 -0.33
CA ALA A 245 10.96 16.69 -0.81
C ALA A 245 10.39 15.30 -1.10
N PHE A 246 11.22 14.35 -1.52
CA PHE A 246 10.81 12.98 -1.77
C PHE A 246 10.51 12.19 -0.51
N PHE A 247 10.92 12.67 0.68
CA PHE A 247 10.72 12.02 1.98
C PHE A 247 9.79 12.80 2.91
N GLN A 248 9.21 13.92 2.43
CA GLN A 248 8.26 14.71 3.19
C GLN A 248 6.95 13.94 3.40
N GLY A 249 6.64 13.62 4.66
CA GLY A 249 5.48 12.80 5.04
C GLY A 249 5.80 11.32 5.29
N LEU A 250 7.07 10.89 5.16
CA LEU A 250 7.49 9.53 5.46
C LEU A 250 7.12 9.15 6.90
N THR A 251 7.37 10.03 7.88
CA THR A 251 7.06 9.78 9.29
C THR A 251 5.60 9.38 9.52
N ILE A 252 4.65 10.08 8.89
CA ILE A 252 3.22 9.80 9.03
C ILE A 252 2.88 8.45 8.38
N CYS A 253 3.48 8.15 7.23
CA CYS A 253 3.29 6.88 6.54
C CYS A 253 3.90 5.70 7.30
N SER A 254 5.04 5.90 7.95
CA SER A 254 5.69 4.91 8.80
C SER A 254 4.87 4.62 10.06
N ILE A 255 4.35 5.66 10.73
CA ILE A 255 3.43 5.49 11.87
C ILE A 255 2.18 4.72 11.43
N ARG A 256 1.58 5.13 10.31
CA ARG A 256 0.42 4.43 9.73
C ARG A 256 0.74 2.95 9.46
N ALA A 257 1.85 2.67 8.78
CA ALA A 257 2.25 1.31 8.44
C ALA A 257 2.43 0.44 9.68
N PHE A 258 3.09 0.98 10.71
CA PHE A 258 3.29 0.28 11.97
C PHE A 258 1.96 0.00 12.69
N VAL A 259 1.11 1.01 12.87
CA VAL A 259 -0.18 0.87 13.56
C VAL A 259 -1.10 -0.11 12.81
N VAL A 260 -1.19 0.01 11.49
CA VAL A 260 -2.05 -0.85 10.66
C VAL A 260 -1.58 -2.31 10.72
N ASN A 261 -0.26 -2.56 10.68
CA ASN A 261 0.30 -3.91 10.80
C ASN A 261 0.13 -4.48 12.22
N ALA A 262 0.30 -3.67 13.26
CA ALA A 262 0.08 -4.10 14.64
C ALA A 262 -1.37 -4.53 14.87
N VAL A 263 -2.34 -3.71 14.43
CA VAL A 263 -3.77 -4.03 14.53
C VAL A 263 -4.13 -5.27 13.70
N HIS A 264 -3.53 -5.43 12.51
CA HIS A 264 -3.76 -6.61 11.67
C HIS A 264 -3.46 -7.90 12.44
N TRP A 265 -2.26 -7.98 13.02
CA TRP A 265 -1.82 -9.16 13.75
C TRP A 265 -2.63 -9.41 15.03
N VAL A 266 -2.91 -8.36 15.81
CA VAL A 266 -3.74 -8.49 17.02
C VAL A 266 -5.13 -9.05 16.70
N ILE A 267 -5.77 -8.55 15.64
CA ILE A 267 -7.10 -9.03 15.23
C ILE A 267 -7.01 -10.44 14.67
N TYR A 268 -6.00 -10.72 13.84
CA TYR A 268 -5.78 -12.06 13.27
C TYR A 268 -5.70 -13.13 14.36
N GLU A 269 -4.93 -12.87 15.41
CA GLU A 269 -4.77 -13.80 16.53
C GLU A 269 -6.02 -13.92 17.38
N ARG A 270 -6.69 -12.80 17.68
CA ARG A 270 -7.94 -12.84 18.44
C ARG A 270 -9.00 -13.66 17.71
N ILE A 271 -9.08 -13.56 16.40
CA ILE A 271 -10.04 -14.34 15.61
C ILE A 271 -9.65 -15.81 15.55
N LEU A 272 -8.36 -16.12 15.40
CA LEU A 272 -7.87 -17.51 15.48
C LEU A 272 -8.08 -18.14 16.85
N TYR A 273 -8.08 -17.36 17.93
CA TYR A 273 -8.38 -17.87 19.27
C TYR A 273 -9.87 -18.16 19.47
N ILE A 274 -10.75 -17.41 18.78
CA ILE A 274 -12.21 -17.53 18.90
C ILE A 274 -12.78 -18.64 18.01
N LEU A 275 -12.15 -18.91 16.86
CA LEU A 275 -12.57 -19.91 15.86
C LEU A 275 -11.93 -21.29 16.09
#